data_AF-A0A661F204-F1
#
_entry.id   AF-A0A661F204-F1
#
_cell.length_a   1.000
_cell.length_b   1.000
_cell.length_c   1.000
_cell.angle_alpha   90.00
_cell.angle_beta   90.00
_cell.angle_gamma   90.00
#
_symmetry.space_group_name_H-M   'P 1'
#
loop_
_entity.id
_entity.type
_entity.pdbx_description
1 polymer ?
#
loop_
_entity_poly.entity_id
_entity_poly.type
_entity_poly.pdbx_seq_one_letter_code
_entity_poly.pdbx_strand_id
1 'polypeptide(L)' 'MQLIRGINQLQSFSQGCVLTIGNFDGVHTGHKVVINKLAEKGKLLGLPVVVMVFEPQP' A
#
# COMPACT_ATOMS: atom_id res chain seq x y z
N MET A 1 -8.84 2.92 7.45
CA MET A 1 -8.17 1.97 6.53
C MET A 1 -9.24 1.23 5.75
N GLN A 2 -9.09 1.11 4.43
CA GLN A 2 -10.01 0.37 3.57
C GLN A 2 -9.29 -0.89 3.07
N LEU A 3 -9.97 -2.04 3.11
CA LEU A 3 -9.47 -3.29 2.54
C LEU A 3 -10.16 -3.53 1.20
N ILE A 4 -9.38 -3.77 0.16
CA ILE A 4 -9.87 -4.03 -1.20
C ILE A 4 -9.40 -5.44 -1.58
N ARG A 5 -10.32 -6.33 -1.92
CA ARG A 5 -10.02 -7.72 -2.29
C ARG A 5 -10.14 -7.87 -3.81
N GLY A 6 -9.00 -8.02 -4.47
CA GLY A 6 -8.91 -8.12 -5.92
C GLY A 6 -8.95 -6.76 -6.63
N ILE A 7 -8.17 -6.64 -7.70
CA ILE A 7 -8.00 -5.38 -8.43
C ILE A 7 -9.29 -4.89 -9.10
N ASN A 8 -10.21 -5.79 -9.42
CA ASN A 8 -11.49 -5.46 -10.06
C ASN A 8 -12.42 -4.64 -9.16
N GLN A 9 -12.20 -4.66 -7.84
CA GLN A 9 -12.97 -3.88 -6.87
C GLN A 9 -12.31 -2.54 -6.53
N LEU A 10 -11.15 -2.25 -7.13
CA LEU A 10 -10.43 -1.00 -6.91
C LEU A 10 -11.12 0.13 -7.65
N GLN A 11 -11.65 1.10 -6.89
CA GLN A 11 -12.06 2.38 -7.47
C GLN A 11 -10.81 3.17 -7.86
N SER A 12 -10.87 3.84 -9.01
CA SER A 12 -9.74 4.60 -9.52
C SER A 12 -9.41 5.78 -8.60
N PHE A 13 -8.13 5.97 -8.28
CA PHE A 13 -7.66 7.15 -7.57
C PHE A 13 -7.51 8.30 -8.57
N SER A 14 -8.39 9.29 -8.50
CA SER A 14 -8.48 10.39 -9.49
C SER A 14 -7.17 11.16 -9.71
N GLN A 15 -6.31 11.22 -8.70
CA GLN A 15 -4.99 11.86 -8.75
C GLN A 15 -3.83 10.86 -8.60
N GLY A 16 -4.11 9.56 -8.72
CA GLY A 16 -3.16 8.49 -8.45
C GLY A 16 -3.01 8.17 -6.96
N CYS A 17 -2.04 7.31 -6.64
CA CYS A 17 -1.72 6.92 -5.27
C CYS A 17 -0.21 6.65 -5.14
N VAL A 18 0.28 6.60 -3.89
CA VAL A 18 1.60 6.04 -3.60
C VAL A 18 1.40 4.61 -3.16
N LEU A 19 2.00 3.67 -3.89
CA LEU A 19 1.82 2.23 -3.72
C LEU A 19 3.11 1.55 -3.29
N THR A 20 3.02 0.62 -2.34
CA THR A 20 4.02 -0.41 -2.14
C THR A 20 3.39 -1.79 -2.35
N ILE A 21 4.20 -2.75 -2.80
CA ILE A 21 3.76 -4.12 -3.09
C ILE A 21 4.74 -5.08 -2.41
N GLY A 22 4.22 -6.08 -1.71
CA GLY A 22 5.03 -7.08 -1.03
C GLY A 22 4.18 -8.03 -0.19
N ASN A 23 4.79 -9.12 0.29
CA ASN A 23 4.09 -10.09 1.14
C ASN A 23 3.73 -9.50 2.52
N PHE A 24 4.58 -8.61 3.05
CA PHE A 24 4.41 -7.92 4.34
C PHE A 24 4.15 -8.84 5.54
N ASP A 25 4.41 -10.15 5.42
CA ASP A 25 4.25 -11.11 6.49
C ASP A 25 5.14 -10.76 7.69
N GLY A 26 4.57 -10.81 8.89
CA GLY A 26 5.22 -10.44 10.14
C GLY A 26 5.59 -8.95 10.33
N VAL A 27 5.44 -8.08 9.33
CA VAL A 27 5.70 -6.62 9.39
C VAL A 27 6.94 -6.23 10.24
N HIS A 28 8.08 -6.88 9.98
CA HIS A 28 9.32 -6.65 10.70
C HIS A 28 9.93 -5.26 10.41
N THR A 29 11.08 -4.94 11.03
CA THR A 29 11.71 -3.60 10.92
C THR A 29 11.92 -3.15 9.47
N GLY A 30 12.37 -4.03 8.57
CA GLY A 30 12.46 -3.73 7.14
C GLY A 30 11.13 -3.27 6.51
N HIS A 31 10.04 -4.00 6.76
CA HIS A 31 8.70 -3.60 6.28
C HIS A 31 8.25 -2.27 6.87
N LYS A 32 8.52 -2.01 8.17
CA LYS A 32 8.21 -0.73 8.80
C LYS A 32 8.92 0.43 8.10
N VAL A 33 10.18 0.27 7.70
CA VAL A 33 10.92 1.29 6.95
C VAL A 33 10.24 1.60 5.61
N VAL A 34 9.80 0.56 4.87
CA VAL A 34 9.10 0.73 3.58
C VAL A 34 7.76 1.45 3.78
N ILE A 35 6.97 1.01 4.75
CA ILE A 35 5.64 1.59 5.04
C ILE A 35 5.76 3.03 5.54
N ASN A 36 6.77 3.35 6.35
CA ASN A 36 6.99 4.72 6.82
C ASN A 36 7.35 5.66 5.65
N LYS A 37 8.28 5.25 4.77
CA LYS A 37 8.63 6.03 3.57
C LYS A 37 7.43 6.23 2.64
N LEU A 38 6.60 5.20 2.51
CA LEU A 38 5.35 5.26 1.75
C LEU A 38 4.40 6.32 2.34
N ALA A 39 4.20 6.31 3.66
CA ALA A 39 3.36 7.26 4.37
C ALA A 39 3.87 8.71 4.26
N GLU A 40 5.18 8.90 4.44
CA GLU A 40 5.84 10.21 4.25
C GLU A 40 5.63 10.74 2.84
N LYS A 41 5.80 9.89 1.82
CA LYS A 41 5.62 10.29 0.43
C LYS A 41 4.16 10.60 0.10
N GLY A 42 3.22 9.81 0.59
CA GLY A 42 1.78 10.08 0.44
C GLY A 42 1.38 11.40 1.06
N LYS A 43 1.88 11.70 2.27
CA LYS A 43 1.67 13.00 2.93
C LYS A 43 2.25 14.16 2.12
N LEU A 44 3.48 14.02 1.62
CA LEU A 44 4.15 15.05 0.82
C LEU A 44 3.43 15.34 -0.50
N LEU A 45 2.88 14.31 -1.14
CA LEU A 45 2.17 14.44 -2.41
C LEU A 45 0.67 14.74 -2.25
N GLY A 46 0.13 14.65 -1.03
CA GLY A 46 -1.33 14.75 -0.81
C GLY A 46 -2.11 13.59 -1.45
N LEU A 47 -1.47 12.43 -1.65
CA LEU A 47 -2.05 11.28 -2.32
C LEU A 47 -2.40 10.15 -1.35
N PRO A 48 -3.42 9.33 -1.67
CA PRO A 48 -3.69 8.10 -0.94
C PRO A 48 -2.47 7.18 -0.87
N VAL A 49 -2.33 6.51 0.27
CA VAL A 49 -1.29 5.51 0.53
C VAL A 49 -1.91 4.12 0.42
N VAL A 50 -1.31 3.26 -0.40
CA VAL A 50 -1.83 1.91 -0.70
C VAL A 50 -0.75 0.87 -0.46
N VAL A 51 -1.14 -0.22 0.20
CA VAL A 51 -0.32 -1.43 0.35
C VAL A 51 -1.01 -2.55 -0.40
N MET A 52 -0.30 -3.20 -1.31
CA MET A 52 -0.77 -4.37 -2.03
C MET A 52 -0.03 -5.61 -1.55
N VAL A 53 -0.81 -6.63 -1.17
CA VAL A 53 -0.35 -7.94 -0.73
C VAL A 53 -0.89 -9.03 -1.66
N PHE A 54 -0.26 -10.19 -1.63
CA PHE A 54 -0.71 -11.38 -2.36
C PHE A 54 -1.42 -12.33 -1.39
N GLU A 55 -2.58 -12.85 -1.78
CA GLU A 55 -3.32 -13.84 -0.98
C GLU A 55 -4.00 -14.88 -1.92
N PRO A 56 -3.73 -16.19 -1.77
CA PRO A 56 -2.74 -16.78 -0.85
C PRO A 56 -1.33 -16.31 -1.17
N GLN A 57 -0.42 -16.40 -0.19
CA GLN A 57 0.98 -16.07 -0.41
C GLN A 57 1.55 -16.93 -1.56
N PRO A 58 2.42 -16.36 -2.42
CA PRO A 58 3.06 -17.10 -3.51
C PRO A 58 3.91 -18.28 -3.02
#